data_AF-A0A6A2FC34-F1
#
_entry.id   AF-A0A6A2FC34-F1
#
_cell.length_a   1.000
_cell.length_b   1.000
_cell.length_c   1.000
_cell.angle_alpha   90.00
_cell.angle_beta   90.00
_cell.angle_gamma   90.00
#
_symmetry.space_group_name_H-M   'P 1'
#
loop_
_entity.id
_entity.type
_entity.pdbx_description
1 polymer ?
#
loop_
_entity_poly.entity_id
_entity_poly.type
_entity_poly.pdbx_seq_one_letter_code
_entity_poly.pdbx_strand_id
1 'polypeptide(L)'
;MSNILTQYHLTFINKTVAGENFKLCKAPDASVFNYIAGHLQYAADVSEFESILDEIDNTLSNNPYQDSIGAGESYIEISPTQVTIEDIYSLPITDYKEIIEEWIKFCKTPPFRHQRI
;
A
#
# COMPACT_ATOMS: atom_id res chain seq x y z
N MET A 1 17.69 8.01 9.79
CA MET A 1 16.76 7.49 8.77
C MET A 1 15.36 7.56 9.36
N SER A 2 14.57 8.52 8.90
CA SER A 2 13.11 8.46 9.11
C SER A 2 12.63 7.33 8.20
N ASN A 3 12.09 6.26 8.76
CA ASN A 3 11.43 5.22 7.97
C ASN A 3 10.10 5.82 7.48
N ILE A 4 9.76 5.74 6.20
CA ILE A 4 8.49 6.26 5.65
C ILE A 4 7.29 5.83 6.48
N LEU A 5 7.32 4.61 7.04
CA LEU A 5 6.28 4.10 7.92
C LEU A 5 6.17 4.90 9.22
N THR A 6 7.28 5.37 9.77
CA THR A 6 7.27 6.25 10.96
C THR A 6 6.70 7.63 10.64
N GLN A 7 6.91 8.17 9.44
CA GLN A 7 6.31 9.45 9.01
C GLN A 7 4.79 9.35 8.92
N TYR A 8 4.28 8.24 8.39
CA TYR A 8 2.84 7.98 8.23
C TYR A 8 2.22 7.19 9.39
N HIS A 9 2.96 7.03 10.49
CA HIS A 9 2.54 6.30 11.69
C HIS A 9 2.00 4.88 11.37
N LEU A 10 2.52 4.23 10.33
CA LEU A 10 2.13 2.91 9.89
C LEU A 10 2.93 1.84 10.62
N THR A 11 2.26 0.75 10.98
CA THR A 11 2.88 -0.43 11.58
C THR A 11 2.48 -1.67 10.80
N PHE A 12 3.48 -2.41 10.33
CA PHE A 12 3.27 -3.72 9.70
C PHE A 12 3.39 -4.84 10.75
N ILE A 13 2.42 -5.75 10.75
CA ILE A 13 2.24 -6.75 11.81
C ILE A 13 2.01 -8.11 11.19
N ASN A 14 2.76 -9.12 11.66
CA ASN A 14 2.42 -10.52 11.45
C ASN A 14 1.48 -10.95 12.58
N LYS A 15 0.26 -11.38 12.25
CA LYS A 15 -0.71 -11.85 13.25
C LYS A 15 -1.07 -13.30 12.99
N THR A 16 -0.93 -14.15 13.99
CA THR A 16 -1.38 -15.55 13.89
C THR A 16 -2.76 -15.69 14.53
N VAL A 17 -3.75 -16.17 13.78
CA VAL A 17 -5.10 -16.48 14.28
C VAL A 17 -5.47 -17.88 13.85
N ALA A 18 -5.87 -18.73 14.80
CA ALA A 18 -6.24 -20.13 14.54
C ALA A 18 -5.19 -20.94 13.73
N GLY A 19 -3.91 -20.58 13.83
CA GLY A 19 -2.81 -21.22 13.11
C GLY A 19 -2.52 -20.64 11.72
N GLU A 20 -3.30 -19.66 11.27
CA GLU A 20 -3.08 -18.92 10.01
C GLU A 20 -2.33 -17.61 10.27
N ASN A 21 -1.40 -17.25 9.39
CA ASN A 21 -0.59 -16.04 9.50
C ASN A 21 -1.11 -14.95 8.56
N PHE A 22 -1.50 -13.82 9.14
CA PHE A 22 -2.00 -12.65 8.44
C PHE A 22 -0.95 -11.53 8.44
N LYS A 23 -0.90 -10.80 7.34
CA LYS A 23 -0.11 -9.58 7.18
C LYS A 23 -1.07 -8.42 7.36
N LEU A 24 -0.80 -7.54 8.32
CA LEU A 24 -1.66 -6.39 8.61
C LEU A 24 -0.87 -5.11 8.54
N CYS A 25 -1.51 -4.04 8.07
CA CYS A 25 -1.06 -2.67 8.24
C CYS A 25 -1.96 -1.98 9.26
N LYS A 26 -1.41 -1.19 10.17
CA LYS A 26 -2.19 -0.39 11.12
C LYS A 26 -1.70 1.05 11.16
N ALA A 27 -2.64 1.97 11.29
CA ALA A 27 -2.40 3.35 11.70
C ALA A 27 -3.06 3.59 13.08
N PRO A 28 -2.73 4.68 13.80
CA PRO A 28 -3.43 5.06 15.02
C PRO A 28 -4.93 5.25 14.80
N ASP A 29 -5.72 4.92 15.81
CA ASP A 29 -7.18 5.12 15.77
C ASP A 29 -7.52 6.60 15.48
N ALA A 30 -8.54 6.81 14.62
CA ALA A 30 -8.96 8.13 14.14
C ALA A 30 -7.88 8.95 13.38
N SER A 31 -6.80 8.30 12.91
CA SER A 31 -5.81 8.92 12.02
C SER A 31 -6.28 8.95 10.56
N VAL A 32 -5.94 10.01 9.82
CA VAL A 32 -6.09 10.07 8.36
C VAL A 32 -5.26 8.99 7.65
N PHE A 33 -4.19 8.50 8.28
CA PHE A 33 -3.38 7.42 7.71
C PHE A 33 -4.09 6.05 7.70
N ASN A 34 -5.28 5.96 8.29
CA ASN A 34 -6.13 4.77 8.15
C ASN A 34 -6.56 4.54 6.69
N TYR A 35 -6.60 5.56 5.83
CA TYR A 35 -6.86 5.36 4.40
C TYR A 35 -5.74 4.56 3.73
N ILE A 36 -4.47 4.84 4.08
CA ILE A 36 -3.33 4.04 3.59
C ILE A 36 -3.41 2.62 4.16
N ALA A 37 -3.61 2.48 5.47
CA ALA A 37 -3.67 1.17 6.11
C ALA A 37 -4.84 0.32 5.59
N GLY A 38 -5.99 0.93 5.33
CA GLY A 38 -7.17 0.30 4.73
C GLY A 38 -6.87 -0.16 3.31
N HIS A 39 -6.37 0.74 2.45
CA HIS A 39 -6.00 0.41 1.08
C HIS A 39 -5.04 -0.78 1.00
N LEU A 40 -3.98 -0.80 1.83
CA LEU A 40 -3.01 -1.90 1.88
C LEU A 40 -3.62 -3.24 2.31
N GLN A 41 -4.72 -3.22 3.06
CA GLN A 41 -5.43 -4.41 3.56
C GLN A 41 -6.61 -4.83 2.69
N TYR A 42 -7.06 -4.01 1.74
CA TYR A 42 -8.19 -4.36 0.86
C TYR A 42 -7.78 -5.13 -0.39
N ALA A 43 -6.51 -5.03 -0.81
CA ALA A 43 -6.00 -5.78 -1.96
C ALA A 43 -6.13 -7.28 -1.73
N ALA A 44 -6.47 -8.05 -2.77
CA ALA A 44 -6.61 -9.50 -2.63
C ALA A 44 -5.24 -10.21 -2.63
N ASP A 45 -4.25 -9.64 -3.31
CA ASP A 45 -2.91 -10.22 -3.51
C ASP A 45 -1.84 -9.11 -3.58
N VAL A 46 -0.60 -9.46 -3.23
CA VAL A 46 0.55 -8.55 -3.34
C VAL A 46 0.85 -8.13 -4.78
N SER A 47 0.47 -8.95 -5.77
CA SER A 47 0.64 -8.65 -7.20
C SER A 47 -0.16 -7.43 -7.67
N GLU A 48 -1.29 -7.10 -7.02
CA GLU A 48 -2.02 -5.86 -7.31
C GLU A 48 -1.18 -4.62 -6.98
N PHE A 49 -0.39 -4.69 -5.89
CA PHE A 49 0.55 -3.63 -5.53
C PHE A 49 1.78 -3.58 -6.42
N GLU A 50 2.20 -4.70 -7.00
CA GLU A 50 3.25 -4.72 -8.03
C GLU A 50 2.80 -3.97 -9.28
N SER A 51 1.56 -4.19 -9.75
CA SER A 51 1.00 -3.43 -10.88
C SER A 51 0.85 -1.95 -10.57
N ILE A 52 0.44 -1.58 -9.35
CA ILE A 52 0.40 -0.17 -8.92
C ILE A 52 1.79 0.47 -8.98
N LEU A 53 2.83 -0.26 -8.55
CA LEU A 53 4.21 0.21 -8.61
C LEU A 53 4.68 0.46 -10.04
N ASP A 54 4.32 -0.43 -10.97
CA ASP A 54 4.64 -0.26 -12.39
C ASP A 54 4.00 1.02 -12.97
N GLU A 55 2.74 1.29 -12.62
CA GLU A 55 2.05 2.51 -13.07
C GLU A 55 2.64 3.79 -12.45
N ILE A 56 3.06 3.73 -11.18
CA ILE A 56 3.80 4.82 -10.54
C ILE A 56 5.12 5.07 -11.25
N ASP A 57 5.87 4.02 -11.60
CA ASP A 57 7.15 4.14 -12.29
C ASP A 57 7.00 4.68 -13.71
N ASN A 58 5.94 4.27 -14.41
CA ASN A 58 5.56 4.87 -15.69
C ASN A 58 5.27 6.36 -15.54
N THR A 59 4.46 6.73 -14.55
CA THR A 59 4.11 8.12 -14.25
C THR A 59 5.35 8.97 -13.98
N LEU A 60 6.23 8.51 -13.09
CA LEU A 60 7.47 9.21 -12.71
C LEU A 60 8.48 9.31 -13.86
N SER A 61 8.43 8.36 -14.81
CA SER A 61 9.27 8.34 -16.00
C SER A 61 8.67 9.12 -17.19
N ASN A 62 7.50 9.75 -17.01
CA ASN A 62 6.71 10.36 -18.09
C ASN A 62 6.34 9.40 -19.23
N ASN A 63 6.20 8.11 -18.93
CA ASN A 63 5.64 7.12 -19.84
C ASN A 63 4.11 7.13 -19.77
N PRO A 64 3.41 6.58 -20.77
CA PRO A 64 1.97 6.31 -20.65
C PRO A 64 1.69 5.43 -19.42
N TYR A 65 0.67 5.79 -18.64
CA TYR A 65 0.26 5.10 -17.43
C TYR A 65 -1.27 5.09 -17.33
N GLN A 66 -1.80 4.23 -16.48
CA GLN A 66 -3.20 4.23 -16.08
C GLN A 66 -3.40 5.14 -14.87
N ASP A 67 -4.21 6.18 -15.02
CA ASP A 67 -4.44 7.21 -14.00
C ASP A 67 -5.36 6.76 -12.86
N SER A 68 -6.15 5.69 -13.05
CA SER A 68 -6.98 5.10 -11.99
C SER A 68 -6.86 3.58 -11.97
N ILE A 69 -6.46 3.01 -10.83
CA ILE A 69 -6.22 1.57 -10.68
C ILE A 69 -6.78 1.06 -9.34
N GLY A 70 -7.39 -0.13 -9.37
CA GLY A 70 -7.97 -0.78 -8.20
C GLY A 70 -7.03 -1.78 -7.54
N ALA A 71 -7.16 -1.92 -6.22
CA ALA A 71 -6.60 -3.01 -5.42
C ALA A 71 -7.71 -3.57 -4.51
N GLY A 72 -8.23 -4.74 -4.87
CA GLY A 72 -9.42 -5.34 -4.27
C GLY A 72 -10.63 -4.42 -4.28
N GLU A 73 -11.14 -4.06 -3.10
CA GLU A 73 -12.30 -3.15 -2.93
C GLU A 73 -11.91 -1.67 -2.90
N SER A 74 -10.62 -1.34 -2.94
CA SER A 74 -10.11 0.02 -2.91
C SER A 74 -9.57 0.45 -4.28
N TYR A 75 -9.46 1.75 -4.52
CA TYR A 75 -8.82 2.29 -5.72
C TYR A 75 -7.96 3.50 -5.40
N ILE A 76 -7.04 3.79 -6.31
CA ILE A 76 -6.23 4.99 -6.29
C ILE A 76 -6.33 5.74 -7.61
N GLU A 77 -6.12 7.04 -7.52
CA GLU A 77 -5.83 7.91 -8.66
C GLU A 77 -4.35 8.31 -8.61
N ILE A 78 -3.65 8.19 -9.74
CA ILE A 78 -2.23 8.48 -9.88
C ILE A 78 -2.06 9.76 -10.67
N SER A 79 -1.22 10.67 -10.18
CA SER A 79 -0.80 11.87 -10.89
C SER A 79 0.71 12.06 -10.75
N PRO A 80 1.35 12.93 -11.56
CA PRO A 80 2.81 13.13 -11.52
C PRO A 80 3.39 13.59 -10.16
N THR A 81 2.55 14.04 -9.22
CA THR A 81 3.00 14.57 -7.93
C THR A 81 2.40 13.88 -6.73
N GLN A 82 1.24 13.25 -6.88
CA GLN A 82 0.49 12.66 -5.78
C GLN A 82 -0.30 11.43 -6.21
N VAL A 83 -0.60 10.59 -5.24
CA VAL A 83 -1.58 9.51 -5.34
C VAL A 83 -2.75 9.88 -4.43
N THR A 84 -3.98 9.65 -4.88
CA THR A 84 -5.19 9.83 -4.07
C THR A 84 -5.85 8.48 -3.84
N ILE A 85 -6.10 8.12 -2.59
CA ILE A 85 -6.80 6.90 -2.20
C ILE A 85 -8.29 7.21 -2.04
N GLU A 86 -9.14 6.50 -2.80
CA GLU A 86 -10.61 6.58 -2.74
C GLU A 86 -11.18 8.01 -2.82
N ASP A 87 -10.54 8.90 -3.59
CA ASP A 87 -10.88 10.33 -3.71
C ASP A 87 -10.90 11.10 -2.37
N ILE A 88 -10.31 10.55 -1.31
CA ILE A 88 -10.37 11.11 0.04
C ILE A 88 -9.01 11.59 0.51
N TYR A 89 -7.98 10.76 0.37
CA TYR A 89 -6.68 11.04 0.98
C TYR A 89 -5.56 11.05 -0.06
N SER A 90 -4.95 12.21 -0.24
CA SER A 90 -3.81 12.39 -1.15
C SER A 90 -2.48 12.47 -0.39
N LEU A 91 -1.45 11.85 -0.97
CA LEU A 91 -0.08 11.91 -0.49
C LEU A 91 0.90 11.99 -1.66
N PRO A 92 2.15 12.48 -1.45
CA PRO A 92 3.15 12.53 -2.51
C PRO A 92 3.37 11.17 -3.16
N ILE A 93 3.48 11.15 -4.50
CA ILE A 93 3.65 9.89 -5.26
C ILE A 93 4.91 9.13 -4.83
N THR A 94 5.98 9.85 -4.48
CA THR A 94 7.24 9.26 -3.99
C THR A 94 7.07 8.57 -2.65
N ASP A 95 6.28 9.16 -1.76
CA ASP A 95 6.02 8.62 -0.42
C ASP A 95 5.14 7.38 -0.52
N TYR A 96 4.10 7.45 -1.36
CA TYR A 96 3.25 6.30 -1.63
C TYR A 96 4.04 5.13 -2.24
N LYS A 97 4.93 5.42 -3.21
CA LYS A 97 5.83 4.42 -3.79
C LYS A 97 6.63 3.70 -2.72
N GLU A 98 7.32 4.43 -1.84
CA GLU A 98 8.16 3.84 -0.78
C GLU A 98 7.33 2.99 0.21
N ILE A 99 6.10 3.44 0.54
CA ILE A 99 5.18 2.66 1.39
C ILE A 99 4.82 1.33 0.72
N ILE A 100 4.49 1.34 -0.58
CA ILE A 100 4.11 0.14 -1.33
C ILE A 100 5.29 -0.82 -1.45
N GLU A 101 6.50 -0.32 -1.73
CA GLU A 101 7.73 -1.13 -1.77
C GLU A 101 7.98 -1.84 -0.43
N GLU A 102 7.87 -1.12 0.69
CA GLU A 102 8.03 -1.70 2.02
C GLU A 102 6.90 -2.70 2.35
N TRP A 103 5.66 -2.45 1.91
CA TRP A 103 4.55 -3.37 2.08
C TRP A 103 4.77 -4.68 1.31
N ILE A 104 5.14 -4.61 0.03
CA ILE A 104 5.43 -5.78 -0.80
C ILE A 104 6.57 -6.60 -0.18
N LYS A 105 7.65 -5.93 0.24
CA LYS A 105 8.78 -6.57 0.92
C LYS A 105 8.36 -7.25 2.22
N PHE A 106 7.50 -6.62 3.01
CA PHE A 106 6.95 -7.21 4.23
C PHE A 106 6.08 -8.45 3.95
N CYS A 107 5.22 -8.39 2.93
CA CYS A 107 4.41 -9.50 2.45
C CYS A 107 5.27 -10.67 1.94
N LYS A 108 6.39 -10.35 1.28
CA LYS A 108 7.39 -11.31 0.78
C LYS A 108 8.41 -11.78 1.83
N THR A 109 8.29 -11.36 3.09
CA THR A 109 9.20 -11.82 4.15
C THR A 109 8.53 -12.93 4.97
N PRO A 110 9.19 -14.09 5.18
CA PRO A 110 8.67 -15.17 6.03
C PRO A 110 8.25 -14.70 7.44
N PRO A 111 7.31 -15.38 8.11
CA PRO A 111 6.72 -16.66 7.74
C PRO A 111 5.64 -16.54 6.65
N PHE A 112 5.75 -17.37 5.61
CA PHE A 112 4.76 -17.47 4.53
C PHE A 112 3.75 -18.58 4.81
N ARG A 113 2.44 -18.30 4.76
CA ARG A 113 1.45 -19.17 4.11
C ARG A 113 0.03 -18.61 4.09
N HIS A 114 -0.58 -18.73 2.90
CA HIS A 114 -1.97 -18.45 2.48
C HIS A 114 -2.42 -17.02 2.75
N GLN A 115 -2.04 -16.11 1.84
CA GLN A 115 -2.63 -14.77 1.77
C GLN A 115 -4.14 -14.90 1.54
N ARG A 116 -4.92 -14.72 2.60
CA ARG A 116 -5.97 -13.72 2.56
C ARG A 116 -5.36 -12.48 3.20
N ILE A 117 -5.03 -11.52 2.35
CA ILE A 117 -4.93 -10.14 2.78
C ILE A 117 -6.32 -9.73 3.28
#